data_AF-A0AB36EDM5-F1
#
_entry.id   AF-A0AB36EDM5-F1
#
_cell.length_a   1.000
_cell.length_b   1.000
_cell.length_c   1.000
_cell.angle_alpha   90.00
_cell.angle_beta   90.00
_cell.angle_gamma   90.00
#
_symmetry.space_group_name_H-M   'P 1'
#
loop_
_entity.id
_entity.type
_entity.pdbx_description
1 polymer ?
#
loop_
_entity_poly.entity_id
_entity_poly.type
_entity_poly.pdbx_seq_one_letter_code
_entity_poly.pdbx_strand_id
1 'polypeptide(L)'
;MKLPFVVGIVLTISYFIAFTVMVIGNVQPVPAYTISDFLQSFLPFGGATEDSYGSFVERRNLNSLGDFLAGLFAPVAFLWLIVTAFVQMQELADTRKEMSQQRKAMQDQVEEARANKVFVEKQTNIMSDQAEQAKITYFKNRKLQMFDKRMELYNEIKRFTERNWEQLSTEPSKKDLIHLTNKVFFLFAGDETLYRWMYDLQITRQKLQDRLDTANDRSQWAALISEDLFHMRFKEHLTIYE
;
A
#
# COMPACT_ATOMS: atom_id res chain seq x y z
N MET A 1 -38.07 -16.19 25.81
CA MET A 1 -38.39 -15.72 27.19
C MET A 1 -38.71 -14.22 27.19
N LYS A 2 -39.67 -13.74 26.37
CA LYS A 2 -39.95 -12.29 26.17
C LYS A 2 -41.32 -11.82 26.69
N LEU A 3 -42.22 -12.74 27.06
CA LEU A 3 -43.57 -12.42 27.53
C LEU A 3 -43.66 -11.69 28.90
N PRO A 4 -42.87 -12.03 29.94
CA PRO A 4 -43.08 -11.42 31.26
C PRO A 4 -42.62 -9.96 31.34
N PHE A 5 -41.64 -9.56 30.51
CA PHE A 5 -41.11 -8.19 30.46
C PHE A 5 -42.11 -7.20 29.84
N VAL A 6 -42.79 -7.62 28.76
CA VAL A 6 -43.77 -6.78 28.06
C VAL A 6 -45.03 -6.58 28.91
N VAL A 7 -45.50 -7.62 29.60
CA VAL A 7 -46.66 -7.53 30.51
C VAL A 7 -46.37 -6.58 31.69
N GLY A 8 -45.15 -6.59 32.22
CA GLY A 8 -44.73 -5.68 33.30
C GLY A 8 -44.68 -4.21 32.88
N ILE A 9 -44.26 -3.91 31.64
CA ILE A 9 -44.24 -2.55 31.10
C ILE A 9 -45.66 -2.05 30.80
N VAL A 10 -46.53 -2.90 30.25
CA VAL A 10 -47.92 -2.51 29.94
C VAL A 10 -48.70 -2.22 31.23
N LEU A 11 -48.54 -3.02 32.28
CA LEU A 11 -49.22 -2.79 33.56
C LEU A 11 -48.73 -1.53 34.28
N THR A 12 -47.44 -1.21 34.21
CA THR A 12 -46.90 0.02 34.82
C THR A 12 -47.35 1.27 34.06
N ILE A 13 -47.41 1.23 32.72
CA ILE A 13 -47.95 2.33 31.90
C ILE A 13 -49.45 2.52 32.14
N SER A 14 -50.24 1.43 32.18
CA SER A 14 -51.69 1.52 32.45
C SER A 14 -52.00 2.07 33.85
N TYR A 15 -51.20 1.71 34.86
CA TYR A 15 -51.35 2.26 36.22
C TYR A 15 -51.01 3.75 36.27
N PHE A 16 -49.97 4.18 35.54
CA PHE A 16 -49.57 5.58 35.47
C PHE A 16 -50.62 6.46 34.76
N ILE A 17 -51.24 5.95 33.69
CA ILE A 17 -52.33 6.65 32.96
C ILE A 17 -53.57 6.79 33.86
N ALA A 18 -53.98 5.73 34.55
CA ALA A 18 -55.12 5.78 35.47
C ALA A 18 -54.90 6.77 36.63
N PHE A 19 -53.68 6.80 37.18
CA PHE A 19 -53.28 7.74 38.22
C PHE A 19 -53.30 9.20 37.71
N THR A 20 -52.83 9.43 36.48
CA THR A 20 -52.80 10.78 35.88
C THR A 20 -54.22 11.29 35.57
N VAL A 21 -55.13 10.43 35.09
CA VAL A 21 -56.54 10.79 34.82
C VAL A 21 -57.31 11.10 36.11
N MET A 22 -57.03 10.38 37.20
CA MET A 22 -57.65 10.63 38.50
C MET A 22 -57.21 11.97 39.12
N VAL A 23 -55.98 12.43 38.83
CA VAL A 23 -55.44 13.71 39.32
C VAL A 23 -55.89 14.91 38.47
N ILE A 24 -56.11 14.73 37.16
CA ILE A 24 -56.49 15.81 36.24
C ILE A 24 -58.01 16.13 36.26
N GLY A 25 -58.86 15.23 36.75
CA GLY A 25 -60.32 15.42 36.74
C GLY A 25 -60.89 16.55 37.62
N ASN A 26 -60.08 17.29 38.38
CA ASN A 26 -60.56 18.25 39.39
C ASN A 26 -59.79 19.58 39.52
N VAL A 27 -59.11 20.10 38.47
CA VAL A 27 -58.50 21.45 38.53
C VAL A 27 -58.57 22.19 37.18
N GLN A 28 -58.97 23.46 37.23
CA GLN A 28 -59.10 24.47 36.15
C GLN A 28 -57.79 24.72 35.35
N PRO A 29 -57.83 25.29 34.12
CA PRO A 29 -56.65 25.35 33.24
C PRO A 29 -55.60 26.36 33.74
N VAL A 30 -54.33 25.94 33.76
CA VAL A 30 -53.18 26.78 34.15
C VAL A 30 -52.23 26.94 32.94
N PRO A 31 -51.66 28.14 32.67
CA PRO A 31 -50.90 28.43 31.45
C PRO A 31 -49.55 27.69 31.36
N ALA A 32 -49.01 27.65 30.14
CA ALA A 32 -47.82 26.89 29.76
C ALA A 32 -46.55 27.31 30.52
N TYR A 33 -45.91 26.35 31.20
CA TYR A 33 -44.61 26.50 31.84
C TYR A 33 -43.48 26.23 30.84
N THR A 34 -42.47 27.09 30.79
CA THR A 34 -41.27 26.91 29.98
C THR A 34 -40.16 26.19 30.75
N ILE A 35 -39.22 25.57 30.04
CA ILE A 35 -38.07 24.79 30.58
C ILE A 35 -37.24 25.59 31.60
N SER A 36 -37.29 26.92 31.56
CA SER A 36 -36.67 27.82 32.54
C SER A 36 -37.17 27.60 33.99
N ASP A 37 -38.45 27.29 34.17
CA ASP A 37 -39.09 27.24 35.49
C ASP A 37 -38.77 25.91 36.20
N PHE A 38 -38.57 24.85 35.41
CA PHE A 38 -38.09 23.56 35.88
C PHE A 38 -36.64 23.62 36.40
N LEU A 39 -35.79 24.41 35.75
CA LEU A 39 -34.37 24.51 36.11
C LEU A 39 -34.14 25.28 37.43
N GLN A 40 -35.04 26.17 37.82
CA GLN A 40 -34.95 26.87 39.12
C GLN A 40 -35.26 25.97 40.31
N SER A 41 -35.87 24.79 40.11
CA SER A 41 -36.18 23.84 41.20
C SER A 41 -34.96 23.06 41.72
N PHE A 42 -33.80 23.14 41.05
CA PHE A 42 -32.62 22.29 41.31
C PHE A 42 -31.41 23.03 41.92
N LEU A 43 -31.49 24.31 42.30
CA LEU A 43 -30.38 25.03 42.95
C LEU A 43 -30.69 25.40 44.42
N PRO A 44 -29.89 24.95 45.41
CA PRO A 44 -30.03 25.34 46.80
C PRO A 44 -28.91 26.32 47.21
N PHE A 45 -29.11 27.65 47.14
CA PHE A 45 -28.47 28.64 48.02
C PHE A 45 -28.92 30.07 47.66
N GLY A 46 -29.38 30.83 48.67
CA GLY A 46 -29.19 32.28 48.76
C GLY A 46 -30.27 33.19 48.15
N GLY A 47 -31.22 33.62 48.98
CA GLY A 47 -32.11 34.75 48.69
C GLY A 47 -33.28 34.83 49.66
N ALA A 48 -33.02 35.24 50.90
CA ALA A 48 -34.07 35.50 51.88
C ALA A 48 -34.92 36.72 51.46
N THR A 49 -36.24 36.55 51.40
CA THR A 49 -37.18 37.61 51.81
C THR A 49 -38.37 36.96 52.50
N GLU A 50 -38.68 37.49 53.68
CA GLU A 50 -39.80 37.15 54.55
C GLU A 50 -41.12 37.16 53.78
N ASP A 51 -41.94 36.12 53.97
CA ASP A 51 -43.36 36.27 54.30
C ASP A 51 -43.95 34.95 54.81
N SER A 52 -44.02 34.87 56.14
CA SER A 52 -45.18 34.49 56.94
C SER A 52 -45.97 33.22 56.58
N TYR A 53 -45.72 32.16 57.35
CA TYR A 53 -46.71 31.25 57.94
C TYR A 53 -47.90 30.80 57.06
N GLY A 54 -47.64 29.97 56.07
CA GLY A 54 -48.66 29.21 55.34
C GLY A 54 -48.20 27.77 55.03
N SER A 55 -48.90 26.79 55.60
CA SER A 55 -48.90 25.35 55.27
C SER A 55 -47.73 24.44 55.73
N PHE A 56 -47.38 24.52 57.02
CA PHE A 56 -46.78 23.37 57.74
C PHE A 56 -47.66 22.09 57.75
N VAL A 57 -48.91 22.18 57.26
CA VAL A 57 -49.90 21.09 57.17
C VAL A 57 -49.82 20.31 55.84
N GLU A 58 -49.20 20.86 54.79
CA GLU A 58 -49.19 20.21 53.46
C GLU A 58 -48.00 19.27 53.25
N ARG A 59 -46.85 19.53 53.90
CA ARG A 59 -45.65 18.66 53.81
C ARG A 59 -45.79 17.33 54.55
N ARG A 60 -46.52 17.28 55.67
CA ARG A 60 -46.67 16.03 56.45
C ARG A 60 -47.48 14.97 55.71
N ASN A 61 -48.52 15.38 54.99
CA ASN A 61 -49.42 14.45 54.29
C ASN A 61 -48.78 13.91 53.00
N LEU A 62 -48.04 14.76 52.28
CA LEU A 62 -47.24 14.36 51.12
C LEU A 62 -46.07 13.44 51.51
N ASN A 63 -45.37 13.71 52.62
CA ASN A 63 -44.30 12.84 53.10
C ASN A 63 -44.85 11.48 53.57
N SER A 64 -45.97 11.44 54.30
CA SER A 64 -46.58 10.18 54.72
C SER A 64 -47.13 9.35 53.56
N LEU A 65 -47.64 9.99 52.50
CA LEU A 65 -48.06 9.31 51.28
C LEU A 65 -46.85 8.74 50.51
N GLY A 66 -45.75 9.50 50.46
CA GLY A 66 -44.47 9.05 49.91
C GLY A 66 -43.89 7.86 50.67
N ASP A 67 -43.89 7.90 52.01
CA ASP A 67 -43.38 6.83 52.86
C ASP A 67 -44.24 5.55 52.76
N PHE A 68 -45.56 5.67 52.59
CA PHE A 68 -46.46 4.53 52.38
C PHE A 68 -46.23 3.88 51.01
N LEU A 69 -46.13 4.68 49.94
CA LEU A 69 -45.84 4.17 48.60
C LEU A 69 -44.43 3.57 48.54
N ALA A 70 -43.44 4.20 49.18
CA ALA A 70 -42.09 3.66 49.28
C ALA A 70 -42.06 2.31 50.01
N GLY A 71 -42.82 2.16 51.11
CA GLY A 71 -42.96 0.90 51.83
C GLY A 71 -43.63 -0.21 51.00
N LEU A 72 -44.63 0.14 50.18
CA LEU A 72 -45.33 -0.83 49.31
C LEU A 72 -44.49 -1.26 48.09
N PHE A 73 -43.75 -0.33 47.49
CA PHE A 73 -42.94 -0.59 46.30
C PHE A 73 -41.52 -1.12 46.61
N ALA A 74 -41.00 -0.92 47.82
CA ALA A 74 -39.66 -1.38 48.19
C ALA A 74 -39.46 -2.91 48.06
N PRO A 75 -40.38 -3.78 48.52
CA PRO A 75 -40.22 -5.23 48.36
C PRO A 75 -40.25 -5.67 46.89
N VAL A 76 -41.06 -5.01 46.05
CA VAL A 76 -41.17 -5.31 44.62
C VAL A 76 -39.89 -4.90 43.88
N ALA A 77 -39.36 -3.70 44.18
CA ALA A 77 -38.08 -3.25 43.65
C ALA A 77 -36.92 -4.16 44.10
N PHE A 78 -36.94 -4.64 45.33
CA PHE A 78 -35.92 -5.56 45.86
C PHE A 78 -35.97 -6.94 45.17
N LEU A 79 -37.18 -7.47 44.93
CA LEU A 79 -37.34 -8.72 44.18
C LEU A 79 -36.84 -8.58 42.74
N TRP A 80 -37.08 -7.43 42.10
CA TRP A 80 -36.52 -7.14 40.79
C TRP A 80 -35.00 -7.10 40.79
N LEU A 81 -34.38 -6.47 41.80
CA LEU A 81 -32.91 -6.44 41.95
C LEU A 81 -32.31 -7.85 42.10
N ILE A 82 -32.96 -8.76 42.82
CA ILE A 82 -32.50 -10.13 42.96
C ILE A 82 -32.54 -10.85 41.60
N VAL A 83 -33.65 -10.70 40.86
CA VAL A 83 -33.80 -11.32 39.53
C VAL A 83 -32.75 -10.80 38.56
N THR A 84 -32.52 -9.48 38.51
CA THR A 84 -31.51 -8.90 37.64
C THR A 84 -30.09 -9.31 38.05
N ALA A 85 -29.79 -9.42 39.35
CA ALA A 85 -28.50 -9.91 39.83
C ALA A 85 -28.23 -11.36 39.40
N PHE A 86 -29.23 -12.24 39.47
CA PHE A 86 -29.08 -13.62 38.99
C PHE A 86 -28.84 -13.70 37.48
N VAL A 87 -29.57 -12.90 36.69
CA VAL A 87 -29.34 -12.82 35.24
C VAL A 87 -27.93 -12.31 34.93
N GLN A 88 -27.48 -11.26 35.61
CA GLN A 88 -26.12 -10.72 35.45
C GLN A 88 -25.04 -11.76 35.81
N MET A 89 -25.24 -12.58 36.84
CA MET A 89 -24.31 -13.64 37.19
C MET A 89 -24.21 -14.73 36.10
N GLN A 90 -25.34 -15.08 35.48
CA GLN A 90 -25.36 -16.04 34.39
C GLN A 90 -24.65 -15.50 33.15
N GLU A 91 -24.93 -14.26 32.76
CA GLU A 91 -24.27 -13.58 31.63
C GLU A 91 -22.75 -13.48 31.83
N LEU A 92 -22.28 -13.20 33.05
CA LEU A 92 -20.85 -13.18 33.37
C LEU A 92 -20.20 -14.57 33.26
N ALA A 93 -20.92 -15.64 33.63
CA ALA A 93 -20.41 -17.00 33.50
C ALA A 93 -20.25 -17.41 32.02
N ASP A 94 -21.26 -17.10 31.19
CA ASP A 94 -21.22 -17.36 29.75
C ASP A 94 -20.14 -16.52 29.07
N THR A 95 -20.03 -15.24 29.42
CA THR A 95 -18.98 -14.34 28.92
C THR A 95 -17.58 -14.87 29.23
N ARG A 96 -17.35 -15.41 30.43
CA ARG A 96 -16.05 -16.01 30.80
C ARG A 96 -15.71 -17.24 29.96
N LYS A 97 -16.72 -18.06 29.65
CA LYS A 97 -16.55 -19.24 28.79
C LYS A 97 -16.18 -18.83 27.36
N GLU A 98 -16.87 -17.84 26.80
CA GLU A 98 -16.57 -17.29 25.48
C GLU A 98 -15.17 -16.67 25.42
N MET A 99 -14.80 -15.87 26.44
CA MET A 99 -13.45 -15.30 26.53
C MET A 99 -12.37 -16.39 26.60
N SER A 100 -12.63 -17.51 27.29
CA SER A 100 -11.69 -18.63 27.33
C SER A 100 -11.51 -19.28 25.97
N GLN A 101 -12.61 -19.47 25.22
CA GLN A 101 -12.56 -20.03 23.87
C GLN A 101 -11.86 -19.09 22.90
N GLN A 102 -12.13 -17.79 22.99
CA GLN A 102 -11.48 -16.75 22.19
C GLN A 102 -9.97 -16.71 22.46
N ARG A 103 -9.54 -16.82 23.73
CA ARG A 103 -8.12 -16.90 24.08
C ARG A 103 -7.43 -18.09 23.44
N LYS A 104 -8.09 -19.26 23.41
CA LYS A 104 -7.55 -20.46 22.77
C LYS A 104 -7.41 -20.26 21.25
N ALA A 105 -8.45 -19.78 20.57
CA ALA A 105 -8.38 -19.50 19.13
C ALA A 105 -7.30 -18.45 18.80
N MET A 106 -7.12 -17.45 19.66
CA MET A 106 -6.05 -16.45 19.50
C MET A 106 -4.66 -17.06 19.69
N GLN A 107 -4.48 -18.02 20.61
CA GLN A 107 -3.22 -18.75 20.76
C GLN A 107 -2.90 -19.57 19.51
N ASP A 108 -3.89 -20.28 18.96
CA ASP A 108 -3.74 -21.07 17.74
C ASP A 108 -3.35 -20.16 16.55
N GLN A 109 -4.00 -18.99 16.41
CA GLN A 109 -3.66 -17.99 15.39
C GLN A 109 -2.24 -17.44 15.55
N VAL A 110 -1.76 -17.23 16.77
CA VAL A 110 -0.38 -16.78 17.03
C VAL A 110 0.62 -17.86 16.61
N GLU A 111 0.31 -19.13 16.86
CA GLU A 111 1.15 -20.24 16.42
C GLU A 111 1.22 -20.34 14.89
N GLU A 112 0.07 -20.26 14.22
CA GLU A 112 0.00 -20.22 12.75
C GLU A 112 0.74 -19.00 12.18
N ALA A 113 0.60 -17.82 12.79
CA ALA A 113 1.31 -16.62 12.37
C ALA A 113 2.84 -16.78 12.51
N ARG A 114 3.32 -17.46 13.56
CA ARG A 114 4.75 -17.78 13.72
C ARG A 114 5.24 -18.74 12.65
N ALA A 115 4.46 -19.78 12.32
CA ALA A 115 4.80 -20.71 11.23
C ALA A 115 4.85 -19.99 9.87
N ASN A 116 3.85 -19.15 9.59
CA ASN A 116 3.80 -18.33 8.38
C ASN A 116 4.98 -17.36 8.28
N LYS A 117 5.42 -16.76 9.38
CA LYS A 117 6.59 -15.88 9.39
C LYS A 117 7.84 -16.61 8.90
N VAL A 118 8.10 -17.83 9.39
CA VAL A 118 9.25 -18.64 8.95
C VAL A 118 9.16 -18.98 7.47
N PHE A 119 7.96 -19.27 6.96
CA PHE A 119 7.75 -19.53 5.54
C PHE A 119 8.03 -18.28 4.68
N VAL A 120 7.52 -17.12 5.09
CA VAL A 120 7.74 -15.84 4.41
C VAL A 120 9.22 -15.45 4.42
N GLU A 121 9.94 -15.68 5.52
CA GLU A 121 11.39 -15.46 5.60
C GLU A 121 12.14 -16.36 4.60
N LYS A 122 11.83 -17.65 4.55
CA LYS A 122 12.41 -18.59 3.56
C LYS A 122 12.11 -18.17 2.13
N GLN A 123 10.87 -17.79 1.83
CA GLN A 123 10.48 -17.30 0.51
C GLN A 123 11.23 -16.03 0.14
N THR A 124 11.38 -15.10 1.08
CA THR A 124 12.13 -13.85 0.90
C THR A 124 13.58 -14.13 0.54
N ASN A 125 14.24 -15.04 1.25
CA ASN A 125 15.62 -15.43 0.97
C ASN A 125 15.75 -16.09 -0.42
N ILE A 126 14.83 -16.99 -0.78
CA ILE A 126 14.83 -17.60 -2.12
C ILE A 126 14.65 -16.53 -3.20
N MET A 127 13.77 -15.55 -2.99
CA MET A 127 13.56 -14.45 -3.92
C MET A 127 14.79 -13.54 -4.04
N SER A 128 15.50 -13.25 -2.94
CA SER A 128 16.74 -12.48 -3.00
C SER A 128 17.82 -13.22 -3.79
N ASP A 129 17.96 -14.52 -3.54
CA ASP A 129 18.94 -15.36 -4.23
C ASP A 129 18.63 -15.46 -5.73
N GLN A 130 17.35 -15.62 -6.09
CA GLN A 130 16.90 -15.60 -7.48
C GLN A 130 17.18 -14.24 -8.15
N ALA A 131 16.94 -13.13 -7.45
CA ALA A 131 17.21 -11.80 -7.98
C ALA A 131 18.71 -11.58 -8.21
N GLU A 132 19.57 -12.10 -7.34
CA GLU A 132 21.02 -12.05 -7.51
C GLU A 132 21.48 -12.93 -8.69
N GLN A 133 21.00 -14.17 -8.78
CA GLN A 133 21.30 -15.06 -9.91
C GLN A 133 20.82 -14.49 -11.24
N ALA A 134 19.65 -13.84 -11.27
CA ALA A 134 19.13 -13.16 -12.45
C ALA A 134 20.04 -12.01 -12.88
N LYS A 135 20.57 -11.21 -11.93
CA LYS A 135 21.56 -10.16 -12.23
C LYS A 135 22.84 -10.75 -12.80
N ILE A 136 23.40 -11.78 -12.17
CA ILE A 136 24.63 -12.46 -12.64
C ILE A 136 24.43 -13.00 -14.05
N THR A 137 23.32 -13.69 -14.29
CA THR A 137 22.97 -14.26 -15.60
C THR A 137 22.78 -13.16 -16.64
N TYR A 138 22.10 -12.07 -16.28
CA TYR A 138 21.94 -10.90 -17.14
C TYR A 138 23.30 -10.30 -17.55
N PHE A 139 24.21 -10.08 -16.61
CA PHE A 139 25.54 -9.53 -16.92
C PHE A 139 26.36 -10.47 -17.81
N LYS A 140 26.35 -11.78 -17.53
CA LYS A 140 27.05 -12.79 -18.35
C LYS A 140 26.49 -12.82 -19.77
N ASN A 141 25.17 -12.94 -19.91
CA ASN A 141 24.51 -12.98 -21.22
C ASN A 141 24.69 -11.68 -22.00
N ARG A 142 24.61 -10.52 -21.34
CA ARG A 142 24.84 -9.23 -21.98
C ARG A 142 26.26 -9.12 -22.52
N LYS A 143 27.28 -9.54 -21.76
CA LYS A 143 28.67 -9.57 -22.24
C LYS A 143 28.82 -10.45 -23.47
N LEU A 144 28.24 -11.65 -23.44
CA LEU A 144 28.29 -12.59 -24.57
C LEU A 144 27.59 -12.01 -25.82
N GLN A 145 26.39 -11.47 -25.67
CA GLN A 145 25.66 -10.84 -26.78
C GLN A 145 26.43 -9.67 -27.39
N MET A 146 27.09 -8.85 -26.55
CA MET A 146 27.93 -7.75 -27.05
C MET A 146 29.13 -8.29 -27.82
N PHE A 147 29.77 -9.35 -27.33
CA PHE A 147 30.86 -10.02 -28.04
C PHE A 147 30.38 -10.55 -29.40
N ASP A 148 29.27 -11.26 -29.45
CA ASP A 148 28.69 -11.79 -30.70
C ASP A 148 28.41 -10.67 -31.70
N LYS A 149 27.83 -9.55 -31.25
CA LYS A 149 27.55 -8.38 -32.10
C LYS A 149 28.83 -7.72 -32.60
N ARG A 150 29.87 -7.65 -31.78
CA ARG A 150 31.19 -7.13 -32.18
C ARG A 150 31.87 -8.03 -33.19
N MET A 151 31.78 -9.35 -33.02
CA MET A 151 32.31 -10.34 -33.96
C MET A 151 31.55 -10.33 -35.29
N GLU A 152 30.22 -10.18 -35.25
CA GLU A 152 29.39 -9.99 -36.43
C GLU A 152 29.83 -8.75 -37.22
N LEU A 153 29.99 -7.61 -36.53
CA LEU A 153 30.46 -6.36 -37.15
C LEU A 153 31.90 -6.47 -37.68
N TYR A 154 32.80 -7.12 -36.95
CA TYR A 154 34.15 -7.43 -37.41
C TYR A 154 34.12 -8.14 -38.77
N ASN A 155 33.29 -9.19 -38.90
CA ASN A 155 33.12 -9.94 -40.14
C ASN A 155 32.44 -9.12 -41.25
N GLU A 156 31.51 -8.21 -40.92
CA GLU A 156 30.93 -7.28 -41.89
C GLU A 156 31.99 -6.33 -42.46
N ILE A 157 32.81 -5.73 -41.60
CA ILE A 157 33.86 -4.79 -42.02
C ILE A 157 34.91 -5.53 -42.84
N LYS A 158 35.33 -6.73 -42.42
CA LYS A 158 36.28 -7.56 -43.16
C LYS A 158 35.78 -7.84 -44.58
N ARG A 159 34.53 -8.29 -44.72
CA ARG A 159 33.89 -8.52 -46.02
C ARG A 159 33.79 -7.25 -46.85
N PHE A 160 33.58 -6.10 -46.23
CA PHE A 160 33.57 -4.82 -46.94
C PHE A 160 34.96 -4.45 -47.46
N THR A 161 36.00 -4.59 -46.64
CA THR A 161 37.38 -4.24 -47.00
C THR A 161 37.99 -5.17 -48.06
N GLU A 162 37.51 -6.40 -48.16
CA GLU A 162 37.90 -7.39 -49.17
C GLU A 162 37.19 -7.21 -50.52
N ARG A 163 36.23 -6.28 -50.63
CA ARG A 163 35.54 -6.01 -51.90
C ARG A 163 36.52 -5.52 -52.97
N ASN A 164 36.23 -5.88 -54.22
CA ASN A 164 37.00 -5.39 -55.35
C ASN A 164 36.82 -3.88 -55.54
N TRP A 165 37.81 -3.25 -56.15
CA TRP A 165 37.86 -1.81 -56.33
C TRP A 165 36.60 -1.23 -57.03
N GLU A 166 36.14 -1.89 -58.10
CA GLU A 166 34.94 -1.50 -58.85
C GLU A 166 33.68 -1.47 -57.98
N GLN A 167 33.62 -2.30 -56.94
CA GLN A 167 32.51 -2.32 -55.99
C GLN A 167 32.66 -1.20 -54.96
N LEU A 168 33.88 -0.94 -54.49
CA LEU A 168 34.18 0.09 -53.49
C LEU A 168 33.90 1.51 -53.99
N SER A 169 34.12 1.78 -55.28
CA SER A 169 33.93 3.11 -55.89
C SER A 169 32.45 3.50 -56.08
N THR A 170 31.51 2.56 -55.92
CA THR A 170 30.07 2.81 -56.12
C THR A 170 29.43 3.60 -54.95
N GLU A 171 28.40 4.40 -55.25
CA GLU A 171 27.62 5.13 -54.23
C GLU A 171 26.97 4.22 -53.16
N PRO A 172 26.44 3.02 -53.49
CA PRO A 172 26.01 2.05 -52.48
C PRO A 172 27.11 1.70 -51.47
N SER A 173 28.35 1.47 -51.93
CA SER A 173 29.47 1.18 -51.03
C SER A 173 29.83 2.35 -50.11
N LYS A 174 29.61 3.59 -50.54
CA LYS A 174 29.76 4.77 -49.66
C LYS A 174 28.74 4.71 -48.50
N LYS A 175 27.48 4.41 -48.82
CA LYS A 175 26.42 4.28 -47.81
C LYS A 175 26.70 3.11 -46.86
N ASP A 176 27.17 1.98 -47.39
CA ASP A 176 27.57 0.82 -46.60
C ASP A 176 28.68 1.20 -45.60
N LEU A 177 29.72 1.92 -46.04
CA LEU A 177 30.82 2.32 -45.17
C LEU A 177 30.38 3.31 -44.07
N ILE A 178 29.50 4.26 -44.41
CA ILE A 178 28.90 5.17 -43.41
C ILE A 178 28.08 4.36 -42.40
N HIS A 179 27.29 3.39 -42.86
CA HIS A 179 26.50 2.53 -41.98
C HIS A 179 27.38 1.70 -41.04
N LEU A 180 28.43 1.07 -41.56
CA LEU A 180 29.42 0.34 -40.75
C LEU A 180 30.10 1.26 -39.72
N THR A 181 30.44 2.49 -40.10
CA THR A 181 31.05 3.47 -39.19
C THR A 181 30.11 3.82 -38.03
N ASN A 182 28.82 4.01 -38.31
CA ASN A 182 27.82 4.26 -37.27
C ASN A 182 27.64 3.05 -36.33
N LYS A 183 27.66 1.82 -36.88
CA LYS A 183 27.64 0.60 -36.05
C LYS A 183 28.88 0.51 -35.16
N VAL A 184 30.06 0.84 -35.69
CA VAL A 184 31.32 0.89 -34.92
C VAL A 184 31.21 1.88 -33.77
N PHE A 185 30.72 3.10 -34.04
CA PHE A 185 30.51 4.13 -33.02
C PHE A 185 29.62 3.65 -31.87
N PHE A 186 28.57 2.88 -32.20
CA PHE A 186 27.66 2.35 -31.19
C PHE A 186 28.23 1.18 -30.39
N LEU A 187 28.84 0.18 -31.05
CA LEU A 187 29.27 -1.07 -30.40
C LEU A 187 30.63 -0.97 -29.69
N PHE A 188 31.47 -0.02 -30.11
CA PHE A 188 32.81 0.24 -29.58
C PHE A 188 32.91 1.66 -28.99
N ALA A 189 31.81 2.13 -28.39
CA ALA A 189 31.77 3.45 -27.77
C ALA A 189 32.96 3.66 -26.83
N GLY A 190 33.73 4.74 -27.07
CA GLY A 190 34.93 5.09 -26.32
C GLY A 190 36.27 4.70 -26.95
N ASP A 191 36.28 3.92 -28.05
CA ASP A 191 37.51 3.63 -28.79
C ASP A 191 37.77 4.67 -29.88
N GLU A 192 38.56 5.69 -29.52
CA GLU A 192 38.96 6.75 -30.46
C GLU A 192 39.85 6.22 -31.60
N THR A 193 40.61 5.15 -31.36
CA THR A 193 41.56 4.62 -32.35
C THR A 193 40.83 3.92 -33.49
N LEU A 194 39.79 3.15 -33.15
CA LEU A 194 38.93 2.49 -34.13
C LEU A 194 38.10 3.51 -34.91
N TYR A 195 37.63 4.57 -34.24
CA TYR A 195 36.94 5.67 -34.89
C TYR A 195 37.82 6.38 -35.93
N ARG A 196 39.06 6.74 -35.55
CA ARG A 196 40.02 7.36 -36.47
C ARG A 196 40.32 6.46 -37.66
N TRP A 197 40.51 5.17 -37.43
CA TRP A 197 40.75 4.21 -38.49
C TRP A 197 39.57 4.09 -39.47
N MET A 198 38.32 4.07 -38.98
CA MET A 198 37.13 4.09 -39.84
C MET A 198 37.03 5.40 -40.65
N TYR A 199 37.39 6.52 -40.05
CA TYR A 199 37.44 7.81 -40.73
C TYR A 199 38.52 7.85 -41.84
N ASP A 200 39.70 7.27 -41.57
CA ASP A 200 40.78 7.14 -42.55
C ASP A 200 40.37 6.26 -43.74
N LEU A 201 39.62 5.17 -43.48
CA LEU A 201 39.01 4.36 -44.55
C LEU A 201 38.03 5.18 -45.40
N GLN A 202 37.17 5.99 -44.78
CA GLN A 202 36.21 6.84 -45.50
C GLN A 202 36.93 7.87 -46.37
N ILE A 203 37.94 8.56 -45.84
CA ILE A 203 38.73 9.55 -46.59
C ILE A 203 39.44 8.88 -47.75
N THR A 204 40.11 7.75 -47.51
CA THR A 204 40.89 7.05 -48.54
C THR A 204 39.99 6.59 -49.67
N ARG A 205 38.81 6.04 -49.34
CA ARG A 205 37.79 5.71 -50.35
C ARG A 205 37.32 6.95 -51.13
N GLN A 206 37.03 8.06 -50.46
CA GLN A 206 36.56 9.28 -51.11
C GLN A 206 37.61 9.84 -52.08
N LYS A 207 38.88 9.89 -51.66
CA LYS A 207 40.01 10.28 -52.53
C LYS A 207 40.11 9.43 -53.78
N LEU A 208 39.90 8.12 -53.64
CA LEU A 208 39.93 7.18 -54.75
C LEU A 208 38.75 7.34 -55.73
N GLN A 209 37.62 7.91 -55.30
CA GLN A 209 36.49 8.23 -56.19
C GLN A 209 36.74 9.55 -56.95
N ASP A 210 37.30 10.56 -56.27
CA ASP A 210 37.42 11.92 -56.81
C ASP A 210 38.62 12.10 -57.76
N ARG A 211 39.66 11.29 -57.58
CA ARG A 211 40.85 11.28 -58.45
C ARG A 211 40.84 9.96 -59.20
N LEU A 212 41.14 9.99 -60.50
CA LEU A 212 41.44 8.79 -61.29
C LEU A 212 42.60 8.02 -60.63
N ASP A 213 42.24 7.17 -59.68
CA ASP A 213 42.93 6.01 -59.16
C ASP A 213 44.45 6.02 -59.30
N THR A 214 45.14 6.62 -58.32
CA THR A 214 46.60 6.57 -58.29
C THR A 214 47.07 5.33 -57.52
N ALA A 215 48.15 4.69 -57.99
CA ALA A 215 48.76 3.55 -57.31
C ALA A 215 49.08 3.83 -55.82
N ASN A 216 49.31 5.09 -55.48
CA ASN A 216 49.54 5.55 -54.11
C ASN A 216 48.31 5.42 -53.21
N ASP A 217 47.12 5.77 -53.71
CA ASP A 217 45.88 5.70 -52.92
C ASP A 217 45.44 4.23 -52.70
N ARG A 218 45.67 3.36 -53.69
CA ARG A 218 45.48 1.90 -53.54
C ARG A 218 46.43 1.30 -52.50
N SER A 219 47.67 1.75 -52.47
CA SER A 219 48.66 1.34 -51.46
C SER A 219 48.25 1.79 -50.06
N GLN A 220 47.74 3.02 -49.92
CA GLN A 220 47.19 3.50 -48.64
C GLN A 220 46.00 2.68 -48.17
N TRP A 221 45.08 2.34 -49.07
CA TRP A 221 43.97 1.44 -48.76
C TRP A 221 44.49 0.08 -48.26
N ALA A 222 45.40 -0.54 -49.00
CA ALA A 222 46.01 -1.83 -48.64
C ALA A 222 46.71 -1.79 -47.27
N ALA A 223 47.38 -0.69 -46.94
CA ALA A 223 48.01 -0.50 -45.63
C ALA A 223 46.97 -0.42 -44.49
N LEU A 224 45.86 0.29 -44.71
CA LEU A 224 44.77 0.43 -43.74
C LEU A 224 44.01 -0.87 -43.49
N ILE A 225 43.93 -1.75 -44.49
CA ILE A 225 43.24 -3.05 -44.38
C ILE A 225 44.21 -4.22 -44.13
N SER A 226 45.49 -3.95 -43.88
CA SER A 226 46.47 -4.98 -43.60
C SER A 226 46.01 -5.85 -42.44
N GLU A 227 46.18 -7.17 -42.56
CA GLU A 227 45.67 -8.15 -41.60
C GLU A 227 46.14 -7.82 -40.17
N ASP A 228 47.42 -7.49 -40.01
CA ASP A 228 48.01 -7.09 -38.73
C ASP A 228 47.32 -5.86 -38.11
N LEU A 229 47.11 -4.80 -38.90
CA LEU A 229 46.48 -3.59 -38.40
C LEU A 229 45.01 -3.85 -38.08
N PHE A 230 44.30 -4.56 -38.97
CA PHE A 230 42.90 -4.91 -38.81
C PHE A 230 42.68 -5.69 -37.51
N HIS A 231 43.41 -6.78 -37.30
CA HIS A 231 43.30 -7.57 -36.07
C HIS A 231 43.71 -6.78 -34.84
N MET A 232 44.77 -5.97 -34.93
CA MET A 232 45.22 -5.12 -33.82
C MET A 232 44.12 -4.15 -33.36
N ARG A 233 43.37 -3.54 -34.29
CA ARG A 233 42.29 -2.60 -33.97
C ARG A 233 41.13 -3.23 -33.20
N PHE A 234 40.85 -4.51 -33.42
CA PHE A 234 39.74 -5.21 -32.77
C PHE A 234 40.16 -6.09 -31.59
N LYS A 235 41.46 -6.31 -31.37
CA LYS A 235 42.00 -7.26 -30.39
C LYS A 235 41.47 -7.03 -28.97
N GLU A 236 41.40 -5.78 -28.53
CA GLU A 236 40.97 -5.43 -27.17
C GLU A 236 39.48 -5.69 -26.95
N HIS A 237 38.67 -5.72 -28.01
CA HIS A 237 37.22 -5.87 -27.92
C HIS A 237 36.71 -7.27 -28.26
N LEU A 238 37.56 -8.09 -28.90
CA LEU A 238 37.31 -9.48 -29.26
C LEU A 238 37.98 -10.47 -28.30
N THR A 239 38.29 -10.03 -27.08
CA THR A 239 38.75 -10.90 -25.99
C THR A 239 37.70 -10.91 -24.87
N ILE A 240 37.25 -12.11 -24.50
CA ILE A 240 36.41 -12.30 -23.33
C ILE A 240 37.37 -12.56 -22.16
N TYR A 241 37.70 -11.53 -21.40
CA TYR A 241 38.35 -11.74 -20.10
C TYR A 241 37.32 -12.31 -19.13
N GLU A 242 37.67 -13.42 -18.46
CA GLU A 242 36.86 -14.10 -17.43
C GLU A 242 36.53 -13.19 -16.25
#